data_AF-A0A527XIE5-F1
#
_entry.id   AF-A0A527XIE5-F1
#
_cell.length_a   1.000
_cell.length_b   1.000
_cell.length_c   1.000
_cell.angle_alpha   90.00
_cell.angle_beta   90.00
_cell.angle_gamma   90.00
#
_symmetry.space_group_name_H-M   'P 1'
#
loop_
_entity.id
_entity.type
_entity.pdbx_description
1 polymer ?
#
loop_
_entity_poly.entity_id
_entity_poly.type
_entity_poly.pdbx_seq_one_letter_code
_entity_poly.pdbx_strand_id
1 'polypeptide(L)' 'YWPRRKFLRYPGTIKARFLPPIPPGLDKEEFMRRLIGETEAACDQMLIEAAQAPNPPPMPPTALKRLAELGAAAKT' A
#
# COMPACT_ATOMS: atom_id res chain seq x y z
N TYR A 1 -6.15 3.84 -8.81
CA TYR A 1 -7.27 4.81 -8.85
C TYR A 1 -6.85 6.16 -9.43
N TRP A 2 -5.85 6.84 -8.86
CA TRP A 2 -5.45 8.18 -9.32
C TRP A 2 -3.95 8.25 -9.68
N PRO A 3 -3.53 7.79 -10.87
CA PRO A 3 -2.10 7.75 -11.24
C PRO A 3 -1.45 9.15 -11.28
N ARG A 4 -0.22 9.28 -10.79
CA ARG A 4 0.53 10.56 -10.86
C ARG A 4 0.74 10.96 -12.32
N ARG A 5 0.58 12.26 -12.64
CA ARG A 5 0.80 12.82 -14.00
C ARG A 5 -0.04 12.15 -15.12
N LYS A 6 -1.28 11.74 -14.83
CA LYS A 6 -2.24 11.26 -15.84
C LYS A 6 -3.53 12.07 -15.77
N PHE A 7 -4.19 12.23 -16.92
CA PHE A 7 -5.50 12.90 -17.00
C PHE A 7 -6.61 12.01 -16.44
N LEU A 8 -6.66 10.74 -16.87
CA LEU A 8 -7.69 9.80 -16.45
C LEU A 8 -7.58 9.46 -14.95
N ARG A 9 -8.71 9.58 -14.25
CA ARG A 9 -8.90 9.23 -12.84
C ARG A 9 -9.99 8.20 -12.73
N TYR A 10 -9.68 7.05 -12.14
CA TYR A 10 -10.64 5.99 -11.90
C TYR A 10 -11.39 6.30 -10.60
N PRO A 11 -12.73 6.18 -10.57
CA PRO A 11 -13.52 6.32 -9.35
C PRO A 11 -13.01 5.38 -8.26
N GLY A 12 -12.95 5.86 -7.02
CA GLY A 12 -12.49 5.08 -5.89
C GLY A 12 -12.61 5.87 -4.59
N THR A 13 -12.31 5.21 -3.48
CA THR A 13 -12.32 5.83 -2.15
C THR A 13 -10.89 5.85 -1.61
N ILE A 14 -10.47 7.01 -1.09
CA ILE A 14 -9.20 7.11 -0.37
C ILE A 14 -9.38 6.41 0.98
N LYS A 15 -8.60 5.37 1.21
CA LYS A 15 -8.51 4.70 2.50
C LYS A 15 -7.26 5.19 3.22
N ALA A 16 -7.38 5.52 4.49
CA ALA A 16 -6.27 5.84 5.37
C ALA A 16 -6.42 5.02 6.66
N ARG A 17 -5.28 4.69 7.29
CA ARG A 17 -5.24 3.94 8.55
C ARG A 17 -4.26 4.61 9.48
N PHE A 18 -4.68 4.82 10.72
CA PHE A 18 -3.79 5.21 11.80
C PHE A 18 -3.24 3.93 12.44
N LEU A 19 -1.92 3.80 12.43
CA LEU A 19 -1.24 2.68 13.06
C LEU A 19 -1.00 2.99 14.55
N PRO A 20 -0.75 1.97 15.39
CA PRO A 20 -0.35 2.18 16.77
C PRO A 20 0.86 3.14 16.86
N PRO A 21 0.95 3.97 17.90
CA PRO A 21 2.08 4.86 18.06
C PRO A 21 3.36 4.06 18.32
N ILE A 22 4.47 4.51 17.74
CA ILE A 22 5.80 3.99 18.06
C ILE A 22 6.21 4.55 19.43
N PRO A 23 6.56 3.70 20.42
CA PRO A 23 6.92 4.17 21.75
C PRO A 23 8.21 4.99 21.73
N PRO A 24 8.36 5.96 22.64
CA PRO A 24 9.61 6.69 22.80
C PRO A 24 10.72 5.79 23.35
N GLY A 25 11.97 6.25 23.26
CA GLY A 25 13.14 5.58 23.85
C GLY A 25 13.91 4.65 22.91
N LEU A 26 13.47 4.53 21.65
CA LEU A 26 14.25 3.87 20.60
C LEU A 26 15.39 4.78 20.12
N ASP A 27 16.51 4.19 19.74
CA ASP A 27 17.52 4.91 18.97
C ASP A 27 17.01 5.21 17.55
N LYS A 28 17.73 6.07 16.85
CA LYS A 28 17.35 6.54 15.51
C LYS A 28 17.19 5.40 14.50
N GLU A 29 18.10 4.42 14.50
CA GLU A 29 18.08 3.36 13.50
C GLU A 29 16.91 2.42 13.75
N GLU A 30 16.71 2.02 15.01
CA GLU A 30 15.60 1.15 15.40
C GLU A 30 14.24 1.80 15.12
N PHE A 31 14.10 3.09 15.47
CA PHE A 31 12.89 3.86 15.16
C PHE A 31 12.60 3.86 13.65
N MET A 32 13.61 4.17 12.83
CA MET A 32 13.42 4.24 11.38
C MET A 32 13.09 2.89 10.77
N ARG A 33 13.76 1.82 11.22
CA ARG A 33 13.47 0.45 10.77
C ARG A 33 12.03 0.05 11.08
N ARG A 34 11.58 0.36 12.31
CA ARG A 34 10.21 0.07 12.75
C ARG A 34 9.18 0.89 12.00
N LEU A 35 9.41 2.19 11.84
CA LEU A 35 8.53 3.09 11.09
C LEU A 35 8.32 2.58 9.67
N ILE A 36 9.41 2.26 8.96
CA ILE A 36 9.34 1.75 7.59
C ILE A 36 8.65 0.39 7.56
N GLY A 37 9.05 -0.54 8.43
CA GLY A 37 8.48 -1.89 8.44
C GLY A 37 6.97 -1.91 8.69
N GLU A 38 6.49 -1.17 9.69
CA GLU A 38 5.06 -1.13 10.02
C GLU A 38 4.23 -0.42 8.95
N THR A 39 4.74 0.69 8.39
CA THR A 39 4.02 1.45 7.36
C THR A 39 3.96 0.70 6.03
N GLU A 40 5.08 0.11 5.57
CA GLU A 40 5.11 -0.68 4.34
C GLU A 40 4.24 -1.94 4.46
N ALA A 41 4.27 -2.64 5.59
CA ALA A 41 3.39 -3.79 5.82
C ALA A 41 1.89 -3.41 5.78
N ALA A 42 1.53 -2.26 6.34
CA ALA A 42 0.16 -1.76 6.26
C ALA A 42 -0.23 -1.36 4.83
N CYS A 43 0.69 -0.75 4.07
CA CYS A 43 0.51 -0.43 2.66
C CYS A 43 0.31 -1.69 1.81
N ASP A 44 1.08 -2.75 2.06
CA ASP A 44 0.93 -4.03 1.37
C ASP A 44 -0.45 -4.65 1.59
N GLN A 45 -0.96 -4.62 2.83
CA GLN A 45 -2.32 -5.06 3.12
C GLN A 45 -3.36 -4.27 2.33
N MET A 46 -3.24 -2.93 2.27
CA MET A 46 -4.14 -2.09 1.50
C MET A 46 -4.02 -2.31 -0.01
N LEU A 47 -2.82 -2.61 -0.50
CA LEU A 47 -2.58 -2.93 -1.90
C LEU A 47 -3.29 -4.23 -2.29
N ILE A 48 -3.18 -5.27 -1.46
CA ILE A 48 -3.88 -6.55 -1.64
C ILE A 48 -5.39 -6.34 -1.63
N GLU A 49 -5.92 -5.60 -0.64
CA GLU A 49 -7.35 -5.27 -0.59
C GLU A 49 -7.82 -4.56 -1.86
N ALA A 50 -7.05 -3.59 -2.35
CA ALA A 50 -7.39 -2.85 -3.56
C ALA A 50 -7.34 -3.73 -4.82
N ALA A 51 -6.39 -4.67 -4.88
CA ALA A 51 -6.25 -5.62 -5.98
C ALA A 51 -7.37 -6.67 -6.02
N GLN A 52 -7.95 -6.99 -4.88
CA GLN A 52 -9.01 -8.00 -4.72
C GLN A 52 -10.43 -7.39 -4.70
N ALA A 53 -10.53 -6.07 -4.76
CA ALA A 53 -11.80 -5.35 -4.80
C ALA A 53 -12.65 -5.79 -6.02
N PRO A 54 -13.99 -5.63 -5.99
CA PRO A 54 -14.87 -6.04 -7.09
C PRO A 54 -14.55 -5.35 -8.44
N ASN A 55 -14.05 -4.12 -8.40
CA ASN A 55 -13.67 -3.36 -9.58
C ASN A 55 -12.33 -2.64 -9.32
N PRO A 56 -11.19 -3.35 -9.47
CA PRO A 56 -9.90 -2.76 -9.23
C PRO A 56 -9.52 -1.81 -10.38
N PRO A 57 -8.78 -0.73 -10.10
CA PRO A 57 -8.23 0.11 -11.16
C PRO A 57 -7.10 -0.64 -11.87
N PRO A 58 -6.73 -0.26 -13.10
CA PRO A 58 -5.55 -0.82 -13.72
C PRO A 58 -4.31 -0.54 -12.86
N MET A 59 -3.65 -1.62 -12.47
CA MET A 59 -2.50 -1.57 -11.57
C MET A 59 -1.23 -1.20 -12.36
N PRO A 60 -0.40 -0.26 -11.86
CA PRO A 60 0.89 0.03 -12.49
C PRO A 60 1.86 -1.16 -12.38
N PRO A 61 2.89 -1.27 -13.24
CA PRO A 61 3.85 -2.37 -13.21
C PRO A 61 4.54 -2.58 -11.85
N THR A 62 4.79 -1.50 -11.11
CA THR A 62 5.38 -1.56 -9.76
C THR A 62 4.44 -2.24 -8.74
N ALA A 63 3.13 -1.97 -8.83
CA ALA A 63 2.14 -2.60 -7.97
C ALA A 63 1.96 -4.08 -8.32
N LEU A 64 1.97 -4.42 -9.61
CA LEU A 64 1.92 -5.82 -10.06
C LEU A 64 3.13 -6.62 -9.58
N LYS A 65 4.33 -6.05 -9.70
CA LYS A 65 5.56 -6.65 -9.17
C LYS A 65 5.45 -6.88 -7.67
N ARG A 66 5.01 -5.88 -6.91
CA ARG A 66 4.86 -6.01 -5.45
C ARG A 66 3.84 -7.07 -5.06
N LEU A 67 2.68 -7.11 -5.73
CA LEU A 67 1.67 -8.14 -5.51
C LEU A 67 2.23 -9.55 -5.77
N ALA A 68 3.05 -9.73 -6.81
CA ALA A 68 3.72 -11.00 -7.08
C ALA A 68 4.71 -11.39 -5.97
N GLU A 69 5.51 -10.45 -5.45
CA GLU A 69 6.40 -10.68 -4.31
C GLU A 69 5.63 -11.08 -3.03
N LEU A 70 4.41 -10.54 -2.86
CA LEU A 70 3.51 -10.86 -1.75
C LEU A 70 2.70 -12.15 -1.96
N GLY A 71 2.79 -12.81 -3.12
CA GLY A 71 2.00 -13.98 -3.45
C GLY A 71 0.50 -13.70 -3.64
N ALA A 72 0.13 -12.45 -3.92
CA ALA A 72 -1.25 -12.02 -4.14
C ALA A 72 -1.52 -11.75 -5.63
N ALA A 73 -2.70 -12.15 -6.13
CA ALA A 73 -3.13 -11.86 -7.50
C ALA A 73 -4.12 -10.69 -7.53
N ALA A 74 -3.97 -9.81 -8.53
CA ALA A 74 -4.99 -8.81 -8.85
C ALA A 74 -6.16 -9.45 -9.60
N LYS A 75 -7.39 -9.07 -9.26
CA LYS A 75 -8.57 -9.40 -10.07
C LYS A 75 -8.53 -8.59 -11.36
N THR A 76 -8.96 -9.21 -12.45
CA THR A 76 -9.03 -8.61 -13.80
C THR A 76 -10.40 -7.98 -14.01
#